data_AF-A0A514ZAF1-F1
#
_entry.id   AF-A0A514ZAF1-F1
#
_cell.length_a   1.000
_cell.length_b   1.000
_cell.length_c   1.000
_cell.angle_alpha   90.00
_cell.angle_beta   90.00
_cell.angle_gamma   90.00
#
_symmetry.space_group_name_H-M   'P 1'
#
loop_
_entity.id
_entity.type
_entity.pdbx_description
1 polymer ?
#
loop_
_entity_poly.entity_id
_entity_poly.type
_entity_poly.pdbx_seq_one_letter_code
_entity_poly.pdbx_strand_id
1 'polypeptide(L)'
;MKKRVHVVPHMHWDREWYFSTEESQILLVNNMDEIMEMLESNPDYPSYVLDGQTAVLEDYFEVKPENKARVRKLVQAGRLIVGPWVSQTDEMTTGAESITRNLLYGYKDCIELGQPMAIGYIPDSFGQTSQMPMILNQFDIQYSIFWRGVSERHGTDKTEFYWESDDGSRVLVQLFPLGYAIGKYLPTEPDALKERLDKYFKVLDKGATGATELLPNGHDQMPIQQNIFEILAQLNEIYPDREFFLSRYENVFEEIEKHENLDTLHGEFIDGKYSRVHRSIFAQRQDLKAMNTRIENKLTNVLEPLMSMAFDLGFSYEHGLVEVIWKLLLKNHAHDSMGRAARTKFTVKSRRATKKLRSAATA
;
A
#
# COMPACT_ATOMS: atom_id res chain seq x y z
N MET A 1 -24.46 10.84 19.73
CA MET A 1 -23.54 11.39 18.71
C MET A 1 -23.62 10.45 17.52
N LYS A 2 -23.75 10.97 16.29
CA LYS A 2 -23.74 10.11 15.09
C LYS A 2 -22.34 9.51 14.91
N LYS A 3 -22.27 8.28 14.43
CA LYS A 3 -20.99 7.69 14.01
C LYS A 3 -20.52 8.33 12.71
N ARG A 4 -19.21 8.53 12.58
CA ARG A 4 -18.59 9.16 11.40
C ARG A 4 -17.97 8.08 10.53
N VAL A 5 -18.48 7.93 9.31
CA VAL A 5 -18.01 6.93 8.34
C VAL A 5 -17.13 7.63 7.31
N HIS A 6 -15.83 7.45 7.44
CA HIS A 6 -14.83 7.96 6.51
C HIS A 6 -14.83 7.08 5.26
N VAL A 7 -15.40 7.60 4.18
CA VAL A 7 -15.35 6.93 2.88
C VAL A 7 -14.08 7.37 2.17
N VAL A 8 -13.10 6.47 2.03
CA VAL A 8 -11.78 6.79 1.47
C VAL A 8 -11.66 6.21 0.05
N PRO A 9 -11.68 7.06 -0.99
CA PRO A 9 -11.48 6.60 -2.34
C PRO A 9 -10.05 6.16 -2.59
N HIS A 10 -9.90 4.98 -3.19
CA HIS A 10 -8.61 4.42 -3.54
C HIS A 10 -8.77 3.43 -4.70
N MET A 11 -7.63 2.97 -5.21
CA MET A 11 -7.53 1.71 -5.93
C MET A 11 -6.50 0.84 -5.22
N HIS A 12 -6.64 -0.47 -5.35
CA HIS A 12 -5.51 -1.38 -5.15
C HIS A 12 -4.94 -1.74 -6.51
N TRP A 13 -3.63 -1.60 -6.73
CA TRP A 13 -3.04 -1.75 -8.05
C TRP A 13 -1.95 -2.81 -8.03
N ASP A 14 -2.34 -4.05 -8.27
CA ASP A 14 -1.39 -5.11 -8.56
C ASP A 14 -0.71 -4.80 -9.88
N ARG A 15 0.56 -4.38 -9.78
CA ARG A 15 1.39 -4.05 -10.93
C ARG A 15 1.44 -5.21 -11.92
N GLU A 16 1.46 -6.44 -11.42
CA GLU A 16 1.47 -7.67 -12.21
C GLU A 16 0.75 -8.82 -11.48
N TRP A 17 -0.43 -9.25 -11.97
CA TRP A 17 -1.20 -10.38 -11.42
C TRP A 17 -1.88 -11.22 -12.51
N TYR A 18 -3.19 -11.05 -12.73
CA TYR A 18 -3.95 -11.74 -13.78
C TYR A 18 -3.67 -11.16 -15.17
N PHE A 19 -3.40 -9.85 -15.25
CA PHE A 19 -2.92 -9.16 -16.45
C PHE A 19 -1.38 -9.16 -16.53
N SER A 20 -0.86 -9.09 -17.75
CA SER A 20 0.53 -8.71 -18.00
C SER A 20 0.79 -7.25 -17.63
N THR A 21 2.06 -6.87 -17.49
CA THR A 21 2.45 -5.47 -17.24
C THR A 21 1.85 -4.55 -18.31
N GLU A 22 1.88 -4.94 -19.58
CA GLU A 22 1.37 -4.15 -20.71
C GLU A 22 -0.16 -3.98 -20.68
N GLU A 23 -0.89 -5.05 -20.36
CA GLU A 23 -2.34 -4.99 -20.18
C GLU A 23 -2.71 -4.09 -19.00
N SER A 24 -1.95 -4.19 -17.90
CA SER A 24 -2.11 -3.33 -16.72
C SER A 24 -1.81 -1.87 -17.07
N GLN A 25 -0.78 -1.58 -17.88
CA GLN A 25 -0.47 -0.22 -18.32
C GLN A 25 -1.61 0.44 -19.11
N ILE A 26 -2.32 -0.30 -19.97
CA ILE A 26 -3.48 0.23 -20.71
C ILE A 26 -4.59 0.65 -19.73
N LEU A 27 -4.88 -0.22 -18.75
CA LEU A 27 -5.89 0.08 -17.73
C LEU A 27 -5.46 1.24 -16.85
N LEU A 28 -4.17 1.32 -16.51
CA LEU A 28 -3.60 2.37 -15.67
C LEU A 28 -3.76 3.74 -16.33
N VAL A 29 -3.51 3.85 -17.63
CA VAL A 29 -3.66 5.11 -18.36
C VAL A 29 -5.09 5.63 -18.27
N ASN A 30 -6.09 4.76 -18.53
CA ASN A 30 -7.49 5.14 -18.45
C ASN A 30 -7.90 5.51 -17.01
N ASN A 31 -7.50 4.71 -16.03
CA ASN A 31 -7.80 4.96 -14.61
C ASN A 31 -7.23 6.30 -14.15
N MET A 32 -5.95 6.57 -14.44
CA MET A 32 -5.30 7.82 -14.04
C MET A 32 -5.95 9.04 -14.68
N ASP A 33 -6.37 8.96 -15.94
CA ASP A 33 -7.04 10.06 -16.62
C ASP A 33 -8.39 10.37 -15.96
N GLU A 34 -9.21 9.35 -15.65
CA GLU A 34 -10.48 9.51 -14.92
C GLU A 34 -10.27 10.06 -13.49
N ILE A 35 -9.29 9.54 -12.75
CA ILE A 35 -8.98 10.00 -11.39
C ILE A 35 -8.59 11.47 -11.42
N MET A 36 -7.66 11.86 -12.30
CA MET A 36 -7.21 13.25 -12.37
C MET A 36 -8.33 14.19 -12.85
N GLU A 37 -9.19 13.76 -13.78
CA GLU A 37 -10.34 14.56 -14.22
C GLU A 37 -11.36 14.76 -13.10
N MET A 38 -11.67 13.71 -12.33
CA MET A 38 -12.52 13.82 -11.14
C MET A 38 -11.94 14.82 -10.15
N LEU A 39 -10.65 14.70 -9.84
CA LEU A 39 -9.95 15.60 -8.92
C LEU A 39 -9.81 17.01 -9.46
N GLU A 40 -9.83 17.27 -10.75
CA GLU A 40 -9.72 18.63 -11.30
C GLU A 40 -11.07 19.33 -11.39
N SER A 41 -12.09 18.59 -11.83
CA SER A 41 -13.40 19.15 -12.17
C SER A 41 -14.39 19.20 -11.00
N ASN A 42 -14.12 18.49 -9.90
CA ASN A 42 -15.06 18.38 -8.77
C ASN A 42 -14.40 18.89 -7.47
N PRO A 43 -14.58 20.17 -7.08
CA PRO A 43 -13.98 20.73 -5.87
C PRO A 43 -14.36 20.01 -4.58
N ASP A 44 -15.57 19.44 -4.52
CA ASP A 44 -16.09 18.72 -3.35
C ASP A 44 -15.51 17.31 -3.19
N TYR A 45 -14.68 16.84 -4.14
CA TYR A 45 -13.96 15.57 -4.05
C TYR A 45 -12.58 15.79 -3.43
N PRO A 46 -12.39 15.50 -2.13
CA PRO A 46 -11.24 16.02 -1.38
C PRO A 46 -9.92 15.36 -1.79
N SER A 47 -9.92 14.04 -1.96
CA SER A 47 -8.69 13.28 -2.22
C SER A 47 -8.95 11.88 -2.76
N TYR A 48 -7.94 11.33 -3.45
CA TYR A 48 -7.88 9.95 -3.90
C TYR A 48 -6.54 9.32 -3.49
N VAL A 49 -6.55 8.11 -2.93
CA VAL A 49 -5.33 7.39 -2.50
C VAL A 49 -4.82 6.48 -3.60
N LEU A 50 -3.59 6.74 -4.06
CA LEU A 50 -2.93 6.00 -5.15
C LEU A 50 -2.12 4.80 -4.63
N ASP A 51 -2.80 3.94 -3.87
CA ASP A 51 -2.34 2.63 -3.40
C ASP A 51 -0.97 2.57 -2.69
N GLY A 52 -0.50 3.69 -2.17
CA GLY A 52 0.73 3.77 -1.40
C GLY A 52 2.04 3.40 -2.12
N GLN A 53 2.05 3.28 -3.46
CA GLN A 53 3.21 2.81 -4.23
C GLN A 53 3.59 3.71 -5.41
N THR A 54 4.88 4.08 -5.53
CA THR A 54 5.36 4.98 -6.60
C THR A 54 5.67 4.28 -7.92
N ALA A 55 5.87 2.95 -7.92
CA ALA A 55 6.10 2.20 -9.16
C ALA A 55 4.94 2.34 -10.17
N VAL A 56 3.71 2.52 -9.67
CA VAL A 56 2.52 2.81 -10.51
C VAL A 56 2.69 4.14 -11.25
N LEU A 57 3.19 5.18 -10.57
CA LEU A 57 3.46 6.46 -11.20
C LEU A 57 4.63 6.40 -12.18
N GLU A 58 5.69 5.66 -11.85
CA GLU A 58 6.80 5.44 -12.77
C GLU A 58 6.32 4.80 -14.08
N ASP A 59 5.55 3.71 -13.97
CA ASP A 59 5.01 3.00 -15.14
C ASP A 59 4.03 3.89 -15.93
N TYR A 60 3.25 4.74 -15.26
CA TYR A 60 2.37 5.71 -15.92
C TYR A 60 3.17 6.77 -16.70
N PHE A 61 4.22 7.33 -16.09
CA PHE A 61 5.04 8.37 -16.70
C PHE A 61 5.94 7.87 -17.84
N GLU A 62 6.24 6.57 -17.90
CA GLU A 62 6.86 5.96 -19.07
C GLU A 62 5.97 6.09 -20.33
N VAL A 63 4.65 6.09 -20.15
CA VAL A 63 3.67 6.16 -21.24
C VAL A 63 3.15 7.58 -21.46
N LYS A 64 2.95 8.34 -20.38
CA LYS A 64 2.35 9.69 -20.34
C LYS A 64 3.28 10.71 -19.63
N PRO A 65 4.51 10.93 -20.11
CA PRO A 65 5.46 11.83 -19.45
C PRO A 65 4.96 13.28 -19.34
N GLU A 66 4.09 13.72 -20.25
CA GLU A 66 3.45 15.03 -20.24
C GLU A 66 2.58 15.27 -18.99
N ASN A 67 2.05 14.21 -18.38
CA ASN A 67 1.16 14.29 -17.23
C ASN A 67 1.90 14.43 -15.89
N LYS A 68 3.24 14.40 -15.86
CA LYS A 68 4.03 14.64 -14.65
C LYS A 68 3.66 15.95 -13.94
N ALA A 69 3.47 17.02 -14.71
CA ALA A 69 3.10 18.32 -14.16
C ALA A 69 1.68 18.31 -13.55
N ARG A 70 0.75 17.61 -14.20
CA ARG A 70 -0.64 17.44 -13.75
C ARG A 70 -0.69 16.68 -12.43
N VAL A 71 -0.01 15.53 -12.36
CA VAL A 71 0.13 14.72 -11.15
C VAL A 71 0.77 15.52 -10.02
N ARG A 72 1.92 16.18 -10.26
CA ARG A 72 2.59 17.01 -9.25
C ARG A 72 1.64 18.06 -8.67
N LYS A 73 0.88 18.76 -9.51
CA LYS A 73 -0.08 19.78 -9.05
C LYS A 73 -1.14 19.18 -8.12
N LEU A 74 -1.68 18.01 -8.46
CA LEU A 74 -2.68 17.32 -7.63
C LEU A 74 -2.11 16.80 -6.31
N VAL A 75 -0.87 16.29 -6.31
CA VAL A 75 -0.18 15.84 -5.10
C VAL A 75 0.12 17.03 -4.18
N GLN A 76 0.65 18.13 -4.71
CA GLN A 76 0.94 19.34 -3.92
C GLN A 76 -0.33 20.00 -3.35
N ALA A 77 -1.45 19.88 -4.06
CA ALA A 77 -2.75 20.32 -3.56
C ALA A 77 -3.37 19.36 -2.54
N GLY A 78 -2.70 18.24 -2.22
CA GLY A 78 -3.21 17.21 -1.30
C GLY A 78 -4.45 16.50 -1.83
N ARG A 79 -4.67 16.48 -3.15
CA ARG A 79 -5.83 15.86 -3.80
C ARG A 79 -5.54 14.46 -4.35
N LEU A 80 -4.29 14.19 -4.70
CA LEU A 80 -3.81 12.86 -5.02
C LEU A 80 -2.78 12.44 -3.97
N ILE A 81 -3.08 11.40 -3.20
CA ILE A 81 -2.24 10.92 -2.10
C ILE A 81 -1.34 9.78 -2.63
N VAL A 82 -0.03 9.87 -2.40
CA VAL A 82 0.98 8.99 -3.00
C VAL A 82 1.95 8.45 -1.95
N GLY A 83 2.55 7.27 -2.22
CA GLY A 83 3.59 6.67 -1.39
C GLY A 83 3.11 6.12 -0.05
N PRO A 84 4.02 5.67 0.83
CA PRO A 84 5.45 5.98 0.84
C PRO A 84 6.35 4.96 0.16
N TRP A 85 5.80 3.87 -0.39
CA TRP A 85 6.58 2.74 -0.89
C TRP A 85 6.92 2.88 -2.38
N VAL A 86 7.96 2.20 -2.86
CA VAL A 86 8.11 1.92 -4.30
C VAL A 86 7.04 0.92 -4.75
N SER A 87 6.85 -0.15 -3.98
CA SER A 87 5.89 -1.23 -4.30
C SER A 87 5.23 -1.78 -3.03
N GLN A 88 4.08 -2.44 -3.20
CA GLN A 88 3.35 -3.15 -2.14
C GLN A 88 4.10 -4.43 -1.70
N THR A 89 5.17 -4.26 -0.92
CA THR A 89 6.17 -5.30 -0.62
C THR A 89 5.61 -6.49 0.17
N ASP A 90 6.10 -7.70 -0.13
CA ASP A 90 5.89 -8.87 0.73
C ASP A 90 6.90 -8.87 1.88
N GLU A 91 6.42 -8.72 3.12
CA GLU A 91 7.29 -8.63 4.29
C GLU A 91 7.92 -9.96 4.72
N MET A 92 7.35 -11.08 4.27
CA MET A 92 7.73 -12.42 4.74
C MET A 92 8.79 -13.08 3.84
N THR A 93 8.98 -12.58 2.62
CA THR A 93 9.88 -13.19 1.61
C THR A 93 10.92 -12.24 1.05
N THR A 94 10.98 -11.00 1.55
CA THR A 94 11.99 -9.99 1.19
C THR A 94 12.90 -9.69 2.37
N GLY A 95 14.15 -9.29 2.09
CA GLY A 95 15.10 -8.93 3.15
C GLY A 95 14.79 -7.58 3.79
N ALA A 96 15.17 -7.40 5.06
CA ALA A 96 14.95 -6.14 5.80
C ALA A 96 15.56 -4.92 5.10
N GLU A 97 16.75 -5.06 4.51
CA GLU A 97 17.35 -3.99 3.70
C GLU A 97 16.45 -3.64 2.52
N SER A 98 15.90 -4.63 1.82
CA SER A 98 14.98 -4.38 0.69
C SER A 98 13.71 -3.67 1.12
N ILE A 99 13.11 -4.04 2.27
CA ILE A 99 11.96 -3.33 2.84
C ILE A 99 12.32 -1.86 3.12
N THR A 100 13.49 -1.64 3.72
CA THR A 100 14.02 -0.30 4.03
C THR A 100 14.27 0.50 2.74
N ARG A 101 14.87 -0.12 1.71
CA ARG A 101 15.06 0.51 0.40
C ARG A 101 13.75 0.79 -0.32
N ASN A 102 12.72 -0.03 -0.09
CA ASN A 102 11.39 0.18 -0.63
C ASN A 102 10.79 1.50 -0.10
N LEU A 103 10.90 1.76 1.20
CA LEU A 103 10.54 3.06 1.77
C LEU A 103 11.46 4.17 1.29
N LEU A 104 12.78 3.98 1.35
CA LEU A 104 13.74 5.03 1.01
C LEU A 104 13.53 5.60 -0.39
N TYR A 105 13.42 4.72 -1.39
CA TYR A 105 13.23 5.15 -2.77
C TYR A 105 11.79 5.62 -3.03
N GLY A 106 10.78 5.02 -2.39
CA GLY A 106 9.39 5.46 -2.54
C GLY A 106 9.18 6.85 -1.95
N TYR A 107 9.76 7.11 -0.77
CA TYR A 107 9.74 8.42 -0.11
C TYR A 107 10.44 9.46 -0.98
N LYS A 108 11.62 9.12 -1.51
CA LYS A 108 12.36 9.99 -2.45
C LYS A 108 11.51 10.34 -3.67
N ASP A 109 10.87 9.37 -4.30
CA ASP A 109 10.00 9.57 -5.47
C ASP A 109 8.83 10.49 -5.15
N CYS A 110 8.21 10.30 -3.98
CA CYS A 110 7.14 11.16 -3.53
C CYS A 110 7.59 12.61 -3.40
N ILE A 111 8.74 12.87 -2.76
CA ILE A 111 9.25 14.23 -2.54
C ILE A 111 9.45 15.02 -3.86
N GLU A 112 9.74 14.35 -4.98
CA GLU A 112 9.80 15.00 -6.30
C GLU A 112 8.43 15.50 -6.83
N LEU A 113 7.35 14.98 -6.27
CA LEU A 113 5.96 15.31 -6.58
C LEU A 113 5.29 16.15 -5.48
N GLY A 114 5.55 15.86 -4.21
CA GLY A 114 4.97 16.52 -3.04
C GLY A 114 5.20 15.69 -1.76
N GLN A 115 4.42 15.94 -0.71
CA GLN A 115 4.59 15.17 0.53
C GLN A 115 4.05 13.74 0.37
N PRO A 116 4.80 12.70 0.80
CA PRO A 116 4.29 11.33 0.84
C PRO A 116 3.19 11.18 1.90
N MET A 117 2.34 10.18 1.71
CA MET A 117 1.45 9.69 2.77
C MET A 117 2.30 9.15 3.92
N ALA A 118 2.14 9.72 5.12
CA ALA A 118 2.87 9.32 6.32
C ALA A 118 2.24 8.10 7.01
N ILE A 119 1.90 7.07 6.21
CA ILE A 119 1.26 5.84 6.67
C ILE A 119 1.96 4.65 6.00
N GLY A 120 2.38 3.67 6.80
CA GLY A 120 2.82 2.37 6.32
C GLY A 120 1.62 1.61 5.72
N TYR A 121 1.31 1.92 4.47
CA TYR A 121 0.12 1.41 3.76
C TYR A 121 0.45 0.16 2.95
N ILE A 122 0.17 -1.01 3.53
CA ILE A 122 0.37 -2.31 2.87
C ILE A 122 -0.91 -3.15 2.96
N PRO A 123 -1.99 -2.75 2.24
CA PRO A 123 -3.32 -3.33 2.39
C PRO A 123 -3.40 -4.84 2.17
N ASP A 124 -2.55 -5.43 1.31
CA ASP A 124 -2.64 -6.84 0.93
C ASP A 124 -1.38 -7.70 1.16
N SER A 125 -0.44 -7.26 2.01
CA SER A 125 0.71 -8.13 2.35
C SER A 125 0.28 -9.38 3.12
N PHE A 126 0.93 -10.49 2.81
CA PHE A 126 0.56 -11.84 3.26
C PHE A 126 1.17 -12.22 4.61
N GLY A 127 1.12 -11.26 5.53
CA GLY A 127 1.71 -11.32 6.86
C GLY A 127 2.48 -10.03 7.15
N GLN A 128 2.65 -9.70 8.42
CA GLN A 128 3.37 -8.50 8.84
C GLN A 128 4.58 -8.87 9.70
N THR A 129 5.74 -8.32 9.40
CA THR A 129 6.98 -8.59 10.16
C THR A 129 7.02 -7.80 11.45
N SER A 130 7.40 -8.44 12.57
CA SER A 130 7.47 -7.81 13.91
C SER A 130 8.35 -6.56 14.00
N GLN A 131 9.23 -6.36 13.03
CA GLN A 131 10.18 -5.24 12.95
C GLN A 131 9.64 -4.04 12.17
N MET A 132 8.43 -4.11 11.61
CA MET A 132 7.89 -3.02 10.81
C MET A 132 7.68 -1.72 11.61
N PRO A 133 7.23 -1.71 12.89
CA PRO A 133 7.19 -0.48 13.68
C PRO A 133 8.56 0.21 13.74
N MET A 134 9.63 -0.54 14.04
CA MET A 134 11.00 -0.01 14.01
C MET A 134 11.34 0.60 12.64
N ILE A 135 11.09 -0.13 11.55
CA ILE A 135 11.40 0.35 10.19
C ILE A 135 10.60 1.63 9.90
N LEU A 136 9.30 1.67 10.17
CA LEU A 136 8.45 2.84 9.89
C LEU A 136 8.87 4.07 10.72
N ASN A 137 9.19 3.89 12.01
CA ASN A 137 9.65 4.97 12.86
C ASN A 137 10.98 5.60 12.38
N GLN A 138 11.85 4.84 11.71
CA GLN A 138 13.07 5.40 11.09
C GLN A 138 12.79 6.35 9.91
N PHE A 139 11.57 6.33 9.36
CA PHE A 139 11.09 7.26 8.34
C PHE A 139 10.08 8.28 8.90
N ASP A 140 10.04 8.46 10.23
CA ASP A 140 9.07 9.31 10.93
C ASP A 140 7.60 8.93 10.67
N ILE A 141 7.34 7.68 10.25
CA ILE A 141 5.99 7.15 10.03
C ILE A 141 5.47 6.53 11.32
N GLN A 142 4.39 7.07 11.87
CA GLN A 142 3.78 6.63 13.13
C GLN A 142 2.50 5.80 12.93
N TYR A 143 2.07 5.60 11.69
CA TYR A 143 0.79 4.98 11.35
C TYR A 143 0.98 3.79 10.41
N SER A 144 0.13 2.77 10.53
CA SER A 144 0.13 1.63 9.61
C SER A 144 -1.29 1.13 9.32
N ILE A 145 -1.51 0.71 8.08
CA ILE A 145 -2.78 0.14 7.62
C ILE A 145 -2.50 -1.15 6.85
N PHE A 146 -3.18 -2.22 7.25
CA PHE A 146 -3.12 -3.51 6.59
C PHE A 146 -4.38 -4.34 6.87
N TRP A 147 -4.61 -5.40 6.09
CA TRP A 147 -5.77 -6.29 6.25
C TRP A 147 -5.43 -7.58 7.01
N ARG A 148 -4.28 -8.18 6.75
CA ARG A 148 -4.07 -9.61 7.03
C ARG A 148 -3.23 -9.86 8.27
N GLY A 149 -3.48 -11.01 8.89
CA GLY A 149 -2.56 -11.57 9.87
C GLY A 149 -2.87 -11.32 11.34
N VAL A 150 -3.94 -10.59 11.67
CA VAL A 150 -4.35 -10.33 13.06
C VAL A 150 -5.64 -11.06 13.40
N SER A 151 -5.71 -11.55 14.64
CA SER A 151 -6.91 -12.07 15.27
C SER A 151 -6.88 -11.83 16.77
N GLU A 152 -7.96 -12.18 17.47
CA GLU A 152 -8.02 -12.01 18.93
C GLU A 152 -6.99 -12.85 19.70
N ARG A 153 -6.32 -13.79 19.02
CA ARG A 153 -5.18 -14.52 19.58
C ARG A 153 -3.99 -13.63 19.92
N HIS A 154 -3.90 -12.43 19.33
CA HIS A 154 -2.89 -11.44 19.69
C HIS A 154 -3.26 -10.62 20.94
N GLY A 155 -4.49 -10.75 21.45
CA GLY A 155 -4.93 -10.12 22.69
C GLY A 155 -6.00 -9.05 22.54
N THR A 156 -6.40 -8.69 21.31
CA THR A 156 -7.47 -7.71 21.06
C THR A 156 -8.46 -8.18 20.00
N ASP A 157 -9.74 -7.89 20.18
CA ASP A 157 -10.76 -8.03 19.13
C ASP A 157 -11.07 -6.70 18.44
N LYS A 158 -10.23 -5.68 18.66
CA LYS A 158 -10.34 -4.34 18.09
C LYS A 158 -9.58 -4.19 16.80
N THR A 159 -10.01 -3.21 16.00
CA THR A 159 -9.39 -2.87 14.71
C THR A 159 -8.37 -1.76 14.82
N GLU A 160 -8.33 -1.07 15.96
CA GLU A 160 -7.33 -0.05 16.27
C GLU A 160 -6.51 -0.45 17.50
N PHE A 161 -5.19 -0.41 17.37
CA PHE A 161 -4.23 -0.77 18.43
C PHE A 161 -2.85 -0.18 18.14
N TYR A 162 -1.99 -0.13 19.13
CA TYR A 162 -0.56 0.10 18.93
C TYR A 162 0.15 -1.21 18.58
N TRP A 163 1.04 -1.16 17.61
CA TRP A 163 1.94 -2.26 17.29
C TRP A 163 3.37 -1.87 17.67
N GLU A 164 3.98 -2.64 18.56
CA GLU A 164 5.30 -2.34 19.13
C GLU A 164 6.33 -3.42 18.78
N SER A 165 7.52 -2.98 18.36
CA SER A 165 8.71 -3.79 18.13
C SER A 165 9.54 -3.95 19.42
N ASP A 166 10.43 -4.95 19.45
CA ASP A 166 11.25 -5.26 20.64
C ASP A 166 12.16 -4.10 21.11
N ASP A 167 12.45 -3.12 20.25
CA ASP A 167 13.24 -1.93 20.56
C ASP A 167 12.41 -0.79 21.20
N GLY A 168 11.10 -0.98 21.35
CA GLY A 168 10.13 0.01 21.84
C GLY A 168 9.62 0.98 20.77
N SER A 169 10.03 0.80 19.50
CA SER A 169 9.40 1.52 18.39
C SER A 169 7.95 1.08 18.24
N ARG A 170 7.05 2.05 18.01
CA ARG A 170 5.61 1.79 17.96
C ARG A 170 4.92 2.59 16.87
N VAL A 171 3.91 1.98 16.26
CA VAL A 171 3.00 2.62 15.30
C VAL A 171 1.55 2.38 15.71
N LEU A 172 0.67 3.34 15.42
CA LEU A 172 -0.77 3.18 15.56
C LEU A 172 -1.32 2.50 14.30
N VAL A 173 -2.09 1.43 14.50
CA VAL A 173 -2.63 0.60 13.44
C VAL A 173 -4.13 0.84 13.27
N GLN A 174 -4.57 0.95 12.02
CA GLN A 174 -5.96 0.72 11.62
C GLN A 174 -6.03 -0.51 10.73
N LEU A 175 -6.67 -1.57 11.21
CA LEU A 175 -6.92 -2.77 10.41
C LEU A 175 -8.05 -2.54 9.42
N PHE A 176 -7.98 -3.24 8.29
CA PHE A 176 -9.13 -3.52 7.44
C PHE A 176 -9.78 -4.85 7.83
N PRO A 177 -10.72 -4.92 8.80
CA PRO A 177 -11.25 -6.21 9.28
C PRO A 177 -11.96 -7.03 8.20
N LEU A 178 -12.46 -6.36 7.16
CA LEU A 178 -13.19 -6.95 6.03
C LEU A 178 -12.45 -6.77 4.69
N GLY A 179 -11.18 -6.39 4.73
CA GLY A 179 -10.39 -6.01 3.57
C GLY A 179 -10.65 -4.59 3.09
N TYR A 180 -9.84 -4.14 2.14
CA TYR A 180 -9.89 -2.79 1.54
C TYR A 180 -11.02 -2.65 0.50
N ALA A 181 -11.79 -3.71 0.26
CA ALA A 181 -12.73 -3.84 -0.85
C ALA A 181 -14.20 -3.63 -0.48
N ILE A 182 -14.52 -3.34 0.79
CA ILE A 182 -15.92 -3.34 1.25
C ILE A 182 -16.78 -2.26 0.60
N GLY A 183 -16.18 -1.11 0.23
CA GLY A 183 -16.84 -0.04 -0.51
C GLY A 183 -16.74 -0.18 -2.04
N LYS A 184 -16.32 -1.32 -2.61
CA LYS A 184 -16.24 -1.47 -4.07
C LYS A 184 -17.63 -1.39 -4.72
N TYR A 185 -17.74 -0.73 -5.87
CA TYR A 185 -18.96 -0.66 -6.68
C TYR A 185 -20.24 -0.55 -5.83
N LEU A 186 -20.33 0.51 -5.01
CA LEU A 186 -21.50 0.68 -4.14
C LEU A 186 -22.74 0.81 -5.03
N PRO A 187 -23.78 -0.04 -4.83
CA PRO A 187 -24.95 -0.06 -5.69
C PRO A 187 -25.78 1.22 -5.52
N THR A 188 -26.45 1.63 -6.60
CA THR A 188 -27.38 2.77 -6.63
C THR A 188 -28.75 2.45 -6.03
N GLU A 189 -29.09 1.16 -5.90
CA GLU A 189 -30.37 0.72 -5.37
C GLU A 189 -30.33 0.74 -3.83
N PRO A 190 -31.19 1.53 -3.15
CA PRO A 190 -31.16 1.70 -1.69
C PRO A 190 -31.24 0.39 -0.91
N ASP A 191 -32.10 -0.54 -1.33
CA ASP A 191 -32.28 -1.81 -0.65
C ASP A 191 -31.03 -2.70 -0.75
N ALA A 192 -30.40 -2.75 -1.93
CA ALA A 192 -29.16 -3.51 -2.13
C ALA A 192 -27.98 -2.89 -1.38
N LEU A 193 -27.90 -1.55 -1.37
CA LEU A 193 -26.91 -0.79 -0.62
C LEU A 193 -27.04 -1.06 0.89
N LYS A 194 -28.28 -1.02 1.40
CA LYS A 194 -28.59 -1.33 2.79
C LYS A 194 -28.25 -2.77 3.16
N GLU A 195 -28.75 -3.74 2.39
CA GLU A 195 -28.52 -5.17 2.64
C GLU A 195 -27.02 -5.52 2.70
N ARG A 196 -26.23 -4.86 1.85
CA ARG A 196 -24.77 -5.05 1.83
C ARG A 196 -24.11 -4.43 3.06
N LEU A 197 -24.37 -3.16 3.37
CA LEU A 197 -23.69 -2.48 4.47
C LEU A 197 -24.14 -2.94 5.86
N ASP A 198 -25.39 -3.38 6.03
CA ASP A 198 -25.88 -4.00 7.28
C ASP A 198 -25.01 -5.20 7.71
N LYS A 199 -24.41 -5.92 6.75
CA LYS A 199 -23.50 -7.05 7.03
C LYS A 199 -22.15 -6.56 7.54
N TYR A 200 -21.66 -5.44 7.02
CA TYR A 200 -20.36 -4.88 7.38
C TYR A 200 -20.40 -4.15 8.72
N PHE A 201 -21.44 -3.36 8.99
CA PHE A 201 -21.55 -2.61 10.24
C PHE A 201 -21.53 -3.51 11.48
N LYS A 202 -22.03 -4.74 11.42
CA LYS A 202 -21.89 -5.71 12.52
C LYS A 202 -20.44 -5.98 12.93
N VAL A 203 -19.52 -5.96 11.96
CA VAL A 203 -18.09 -6.20 12.20
C VAL A 203 -17.40 -4.88 12.54
N LEU A 204 -17.69 -3.80 11.82
CA LEU A 204 -17.13 -2.46 12.07
C LEU A 204 -17.51 -1.95 13.47
N ASP A 205 -18.79 -2.08 13.85
CA ASP A 205 -19.30 -1.68 15.18
C ASP A 205 -18.60 -2.42 16.32
N LYS A 206 -18.25 -3.69 16.10
CA LYS A 206 -17.60 -4.53 17.11
C LYS A 206 -16.12 -4.21 17.25
N GLY A 207 -15.44 -4.01 16.12
CA GLY A 207 -13.99 -3.78 16.05
C GLY A 207 -13.60 -2.37 16.46
N ALA A 208 -14.43 -1.37 16.17
CA ALA A 208 -14.12 0.02 16.47
C ALA A 208 -13.97 0.27 17.98
N THR A 209 -12.95 1.02 18.33
CA THR A 209 -12.68 1.58 19.67
C THR A 209 -13.42 2.89 19.92
N GLY A 210 -13.95 3.49 18.86
CA GLY A 210 -14.61 4.80 18.88
C GLY A 210 -15.87 4.92 18.03
N ALA A 211 -16.26 6.16 17.75
CA ALA A 211 -17.39 6.49 16.89
C ALA A 211 -16.99 6.68 15.41
N THR A 212 -15.75 6.34 15.07
CA THR A 212 -15.18 6.46 13.72
C THR A 212 -15.19 5.09 13.04
N GLU A 213 -15.66 5.05 11.80
CA GLU A 213 -15.69 3.86 10.95
C GLU A 213 -15.01 4.17 9.61
N LEU A 214 -14.37 3.17 9.02
CA LEU A 214 -13.66 3.28 7.76
C LEU A 214 -14.36 2.45 6.67
N LEU A 215 -14.71 3.11 5.56
CA LEU A 215 -15.25 2.47 4.37
C LEU A 215 -14.33 2.76 3.17
N PRO A 216 -13.36 1.88 2.88
CA PRO A 216 -12.51 2.04 1.70
C PRO A 216 -13.33 1.82 0.43
N ASN A 217 -13.44 2.86 -0.40
CA ASN A 217 -14.16 2.85 -1.68
C ASN A 217 -13.17 2.59 -2.81
N GLY A 218 -12.94 1.32 -3.09
CA GLY A 218 -12.00 0.86 -4.09
C GLY A 218 -11.90 -0.66 -4.13
N HIS A 219 -11.12 -1.16 -5.07
CA HIS A 219 -10.78 -2.57 -5.27
C HIS A 219 -9.55 -2.68 -6.16
N ASP A 220 -9.07 -3.91 -6.35
CA ASP A 220 -8.11 -4.31 -7.39
C ASP A 220 -8.52 -3.71 -8.74
N GLN A 221 -7.73 -2.74 -9.20
CA GLN A 221 -7.82 -2.06 -10.49
C GLN A 221 -9.24 -1.52 -10.81
N MET A 222 -10.02 -1.19 -9.79
CA MET A 222 -11.36 -0.63 -9.95
C MET A 222 -11.28 0.85 -10.37
N PRO A 223 -11.99 1.24 -11.45
CA PRO A 223 -12.19 2.65 -11.80
C PRO A 223 -12.82 3.45 -10.66
N ILE A 224 -12.46 4.73 -10.60
CA ILE A 224 -13.05 5.67 -9.66
C ILE A 224 -14.58 5.67 -9.78
N GLN A 225 -15.27 5.58 -8.65
CA GLN A 225 -16.73 5.53 -8.64
C GLN A 225 -17.32 6.92 -8.94
N GLN A 226 -17.73 7.13 -10.19
CA GLN A 226 -18.18 8.42 -10.72
C GLN A 226 -19.39 9.02 -9.98
N ASN A 227 -20.32 8.17 -9.52
CA ASN A 227 -21.56 8.59 -8.87
C ASN A 227 -21.48 8.62 -7.32
N ILE A 228 -20.30 8.71 -6.73
CA ILE A 228 -20.13 8.52 -5.28
C ILE A 228 -20.95 9.51 -4.44
N PHE A 229 -21.13 10.76 -4.86
CA PHE A 229 -21.92 11.74 -4.10
C PHE A 229 -23.40 11.36 -4.01
N GLU A 230 -23.98 10.78 -5.07
CA GLU A 230 -25.34 10.24 -5.05
C GLU A 230 -25.46 9.11 -4.03
N ILE A 231 -24.48 8.20 -4.03
CA ILE A 231 -24.43 7.09 -3.08
C ILE A 231 -24.31 7.60 -1.64
N LEU A 232 -23.46 8.59 -1.37
CA LEU A 232 -23.31 9.17 -0.04
C LEU A 232 -24.60 9.84 0.44
N ALA A 233 -25.32 10.53 -0.45
CA ALA A 233 -26.62 11.11 -0.11
C ALA A 233 -27.61 10.03 0.32
N GLN A 234 -27.72 8.94 -0.46
CA GLN A 234 -28.57 7.79 -0.11
C GLN A 234 -28.13 7.15 1.22
N LEU A 235 -26.83 6.98 1.46
CA LEU A 235 -26.33 6.40 2.72
C LEU A 235 -26.71 7.23 3.94
N ASN A 236 -26.61 8.55 3.84
CA ASN A 236 -27.01 9.47 4.91
C ASN A 236 -28.52 9.47 5.17
N GLU A 237 -29.35 9.14 4.16
CA GLU A 237 -30.80 8.94 4.33
C GLU A 237 -31.13 7.58 4.95
N ILE A 238 -30.48 6.50 4.49
CA ILE A 238 -30.73 5.13 4.95
C ILE A 238 -30.29 4.95 6.43
N TYR A 239 -29.20 5.61 6.83
CA TYR A 239 -28.58 5.46 8.15
C TYR A 239 -28.51 6.80 8.90
N PRO A 240 -29.61 7.27 9.49
CA PRO A 240 -29.64 8.56 10.17
C PRO A 240 -28.74 8.63 11.42
N ASP A 241 -28.29 7.50 11.95
CA ASP A 241 -27.36 7.37 13.08
C ASP A 241 -25.87 7.45 12.65
N ARG A 242 -25.60 7.45 11.34
CA ARG A 242 -24.28 7.59 10.73
C ARG A 242 -24.20 8.84 9.87
N GLU A 243 -22.99 9.32 9.66
CA GLU A 243 -22.66 10.40 8.73
C GLU A 243 -21.58 9.91 7.77
N PHE A 244 -21.91 9.84 6.48
CA PHE A 244 -21.00 9.39 5.43
C PHE A 244 -20.47 10.58 4.64
N PHE A 245 -19.15 10.66 4.53
CA PHE A 245 -18.47 11.71 3.79
C PHE A 245 -17.16 11.20 3.18
N LEU A 246 -16.73 11.84 2.10
CA LEU A 246 -15.42 11.55 1.50
C LEU A 246 -14.30 12.01 2.44
N SER A 247 -13.28 11.19 2.61
CA SER A 247 -12.16 11.45 3.50
C SER A 247 -10.84 10.90 2.96
N ARG A 248 -9.82 10.90 3.80
CA ARG A 248 -8.51 10.25 3.60
C ARG A 248 -8.11 9.50 4.85
N TYR A 249 -7.12 8.61 4.75
CA TYR A 249 -6.71 7.77 5.87
C TYR A 249 -6.07 8.55 7.02
N GLU A 250 -5.38 9.66 6.74
CA GLU A 250 -4.80 10.53 7.77
C GLU A 250 -5.87 11.06 8.73
N ASN A 251 -7.02 11.49 8.20
CA ASN A 251 -8.14 11.97 9.00
C ASN A 251 -8.75 10.86 9.89
N VAL A 252 -8.57 9.59 9.54
CA VAL A 252 -9.01 8.46 10.37
C VAL A 252 -8.08 8.34 11.58
N PHE A 253 -6.77 8.40 11.37
CA PHE A 253 -5.79 8.38 12.46
C PHE A 253 -5.94 9.57 13.41
N GLU A 254 -6.20 10.77 12.90
CA GLU A 254 -6.48 11.95 13.74
C GLU A 254 -7.67 11.72 14.70
N GLU A 255 -8.68 10.94 14.31
CA GLU A 255 -9.79 10.58 15.19
C GLU A 255 -9.40 9.46 16.17
N ILE A 256 -8.66 8.44 15.72
CA ILE A 256 -8.22 7.33 16.56
C ILE A 256 -7.30 7.82 17.69
N GLU A 257 -6.40 8.76 17.42
CA GLU A 257 -5.48 9.32 18.41
C GLU A 257 -6.18 10.04 19.59
N LYS A 258 -7.45 10.42 19.42
CA LYS A 258 -8.25 11.01 20.51
C LYS A 258 -8.67 9.96 21.54
N HIS A 259 -8.55 8.67 21.23
CA HIS A 259 -8.89 7.59 22.13
C HIS A 259 -7.72 7.22 23.04
N GLU A 260 -7.97 7.17 24.34
CA GLU A 260 -7.01 6.69 25.33
C GLU A 260 -7.14 5.16 25.52
N ASN A 261 -6.04 4.52 25.96
CA ASN A 261 -5.99 3.11 26.35
C ASN A 261 -6.26 2.10 25.21
N LEU A 262 -5.74 2.37 24.01
CA LEU A 262 -5.68 1.35 22.95
C LEU A 262 -4.80 0.18 23.36
N ASP A 263 -5.20 -1.03 22.98
CA ASP A 263 -4.39 -2.23 23.21
C ASP A 263 -3.03 -2.11 22.50
N THR A 264 -1.99 -2.76 23.05
CA THR A 264 -0.67 -2.83 22.42
C THR A 264 -0.36 -4.28 22.07
N LEU A 265 -0.14 -4.53 20.78
CA LEU A 265 0.18 -5.85 20.22
C LEU A 265 1.66 -5.93 19.86
N HIS A 266 2.20 -7.13 19.91
CA HIS A 266 3.61 -7.42 19.65
C HIS A 266 3.76 -8.61 18.69
N GLY A 267 4.93 -8.69 18.05
CA GLY A 267 5.31 -9.83 17.23
C GLY A 267 4.80 -9.74 15.78
N GLU A 268 4.91 -10.87 15.08
CA GLU A 268 4.50 -11.00 13.68
C GLU A 268 2.99 -11.23 13.58
N PHE A 269 2.36 -10.64 12.58
CA PHE A 269 0.95 -10.86 12.28
C PHE A 269 0.80 -11.80 11.11
N ILE A 270 0.59 -13.08 11.42
CA ILE A 270 0.50 -14.17 10.43
C ILE A 270 -0.76 -15.02 10.63
N ASP A 271 -1.74 -14.55 11.40
CA ASP A 271 -2.97 -15.28 11.69
C ASP A 271 -3.93 -15.37 10.51
N GLY A 272 -4.23 -16.61 10.09
CA GLY A 272 -5.14 -16.90 8.98
C GLY A 272 -6.61 -17.01 9.34
N LYS A 273 -7.05 -16.46 10.49
CA LYS A 273 -8.40 -16.71 11.04
C LYS A 273 -9.49 -15.94 10.29
N TYR A 274 -9.30 -14.63 10.10
CA TYR A 274 -10.29 -13.75 9.46
C TYR A 274 -9.99 -13.48 7.99
N SER A 275 -8.72 -13.63 7.58
CA SER A 275 -8.27 -13.49 6.21
C SER A 275 -7.13 -14.48 5.93
N ARG A 276 -6.92 -14.83 4.66
CA ARG A 276 -5.84 -15.76 4.29
C ARG A 276 -4.51 -15.01 4.31
N VAL A 277 -3.50 -15.53 4.99
CA VAL A 277 -2.11 -15.01 4.92
C VAL A 277 -1.25 -15.77 3.89
N HIS A 278 -1.87 -16.58 3.03
CA HIS A 278 -1.25 -17.23 1.88
C HIS A 278 0.12 -17.92 2.07
N ARG A 279 0.51 -18.35 3.30
CA ARG A 279 1.85 -18.89 3.65
C ARG A 279 2.45 -19.93 2.70
N SER A 280 1.65 -20.70 1.97
CA SER A 280 2.14 -21.66 0.97
C SER A 280 2.91 -21.01 -0.19
N ILE A 281 2.70 -19.72 -0.47
CA ILE A 281 3.40 -19.00 -1.54
C ILE A 281 4.91 -18.87 -1.31
N PHE A 282 5.36 -19.02 -0.06
CA PHE A 282 6.78 -18.97 0.30
C PHE A 282 7.56 -20.11 -0.40
N ALA A 283 6.91 -21.25 -0.59
CA ALA A 283 7.48 -22.41 -1.28
C ALA A 283 7.19 -22.42 -2.80
N GLN A 284 6.33 -21.53 -3.31
CA GLN A 284 6.05 -21.45 -4.74
C GLN A 284 7.23 -20.85 -5.49
N ARG A 285 7.67 -21.51 -6.57
CA ARG A 285 8.73 -20.97 -7.46
C ARG A 285 9.98 -20.55 -6.69
N GLN A 286 10.51 -21.48 -5.91
CA GLN A 286 11.73 -21.33 -5.11
C GLN A 286 12.93 -20.86 -5.95
N ASP A 287 12.95 -21.14 -7.27
CA ASP A 287 13.94 -20.61 -8.19
C ASP A 287 14.04 -19.08 -8.11
N LEU A 288 12.90 -18.40 -8.03
CA LEU A 288 12.83 -16.95 -7.93
C LEU A 288 13.23 -16.44 -6.55
N LYS A 289 12.80 -17.09 -5.47
CA LYS A 289 13.22 -16.73 -4.11
C LYS A 289 14.73 -16.87 -3.95
N ALA A 290 15.31 -17.97 -4.42
CA ALA A 290 16.75 -18.17 -4.40
C ALA A 290 17.50 -17.14 -5.27
N MET A 291 16.92 -16.72 -6.40
CA MET A 291 17.46 -15.63 -7.22
C MET A 291 17.39 -14.29 -6.50
N ASN A 292 16.28 -13.99 -5.83
CA ASN A 292 16.09 -12.78 -5.03
C ASN A 292 17.15 -12.67 -3.94
N THR A 293 17.26 -13.68 -3.08
CA THR A 293 18.24 -13.72 -1.99
C THR A 293 19.67 -13.53 -2.49
N ARG A 294 20.02 -14.13 -3.64
CA ARG A 294 21.36 -13.96 -4.24
C ARG A 294 21.60 -12.54 -4.72
N ILE A 295 20.59 -11.86 -5.27
CA ILE A 295 20.72 -10.45 -5.67
C ILE A 295 20.81 -9.58 -4.42
N GLU A 296 19.88 -9.70 -3.47
CA GLU A 296 19.86 -8.90 -2.24
C GLU A 296 21.20 -8.99 -1.50
N ASN A 297 21.72 -10.21 -1.32
CA ASN A 297 23.02 -10.42 -0.69
C ASN A 297 24.14 -9.77 -1.49
N LYS A 298 24.08 -9.81 -2.82
CA LYS A 298 25.11 -9.21 -3.66
C LYS A 298 25.06 -7.69 -3.64
N LEU A 299 23.88 -7.07 -3.59
CA LEU A 299 23.77 -5.62 -3.49
C LEU A 299 24.23 -5.15 -2.11
N THR A 300 23.65 -5.72 -1.06
CA THR A 300 23.80 -5.27 0.32
C THR A 300 25.16 -5.63 0.91
N ASN A 301 25.64 -6.87 0.68
CA ASN A 301 26.82 -7.39 1.38
C ASN A 301 28.08 -7.43 0.51
N VAL A 302 28.00 -7.02 -0.76
CA VAL A 302 29.15 -7.03 -1.67
C VAL A 302 29.29 -5.71 -2.42
N LEU A 303 28.32 -5.35 -3.27
CA LEU A 303 28.43 -4.20 -4.16
C LEU A 303 28.54 -2.89 -3.39
N GLU A 304 27.57 -2.58 -2.52
CA GLU A 304 27.59 -1.32 -1.79
C GLU A 304 28.77 -1.19 -0.82
N PRO A 305 29.14 -2.20 -0.01
CA PRO A 305 30.33 -2.13 0.82
C PRO A 305 31.61 -1.87 0.02
N LEU A 306 31.78 -2.53 -1.14
CA LEU A 306 32.92 -2.29 -2.03
C LEU A 306 32.88 -0.88 -2.63
N MET A 307 31.71 -0.38 -3.01
CA MET A 307 31.55 0.98 -3.52
C MET A 307 31.85 2.03 -2.43
N SER A 308 31.45 1.78 -1.17
CA SER A 308 31.80 2.65 -0.05
C SER A 308 33.31 2.67 0.22
N MET A 309 33.98 1.51 0.16
CA MET A 309 35.45 1.45 0.28
C MET A 309 36.14 2.16 -0.89
N ALA A 310 35.66 1.98 -2.12
CA ALA A 310 36.19 2.67 -3.29
C ALA A 310 36.01 4.19 -3.18
N PHE A 311 34.87 4.64 -2.66
CA PHE A 311 34.61 6.06 -2.41
C PHE A 311 35.61 6.67 -1.42
N ASP A 312 35.90 5.98 -0.32
CA ASP A 312 36.93 6.40 0.65
C ASP A 312 38.34 6.49 0.03
N LEU A 313 38.63 5.65 -0.96
CA LEU A 313 39.88 5.67 -1.74
C LEU A 313 39.90 6.74 -2.85
N GLY A 314 38.87 7.57 -2.97
CA GLY A 314 38.81 8.69 -3.90
C GLY A 314 38.12 8.41 -5.24
N PHE A 315 37.45 7.26 -5.40
CA PHE A 315 36.58 7.01 -6.55
C PHE A 315 35.20 7.66 -6.35
N SER A 316 34.45 7.87 -7.43
CA SER A 316 33.06 8.36 -7.34
C SER A 316 32.11 7.27 -6.83
N TYR A 317 31.14 7.63 -6.00
CA TYR A 317 30.01 6.76 -5.64
C TYR A 317 28.83 7.03 -6.57
N GLU A 318 28.58 6.11 -7.50
CA GLU A 318 27.53 6.27 -8.53
C GLU A 318 26.12 5.93 -7.97
N HIS A 319 25.56 6.80 -7.14
CA HIS A 319 24.25 6.61 -6.49
C HIS A 319 23.13 6.28 -7.48
N GLY A 320 23.08 6.95 -8.62
CA GLY A 320 22.04 6.74 -9.63
C GLY A 320 22.04 5.33 -10.21
N LEU A 321 23.23 4.72 -10.37
CA LEU A 321 23.35 3.35 -10.85
C LEU A 321 22.78 2.35 -9.83
N VAL A 322 23.15 2.55 -8.55
CA VAL A 322 22.69 1.73 -7.42
C VAL A 322 21.17 1.81 -7.28
N GLU A 323 20.60 3.01 -7.38
CA GLU A 323 19.17 3.25 -7.34
C GLU A 323 18.41 2.55 -8.47
N VAL A 324 18.90 2.63 -9.71
CA VAL A 324 18.28 1.91 -10.84
C VAL A 324 18.25 0.40 -10.59
N ILE A 325 19.33 -0.17 -10.04
CA ILE A 325 19.41 -1.59 -9.70
C ILE A 325 18.41 -1.94 -8.59
N TRP A 326 18.36 -1.16 -7.52
CA TRP A 326 17.40 -1.39 -6.43
C TRP A 326 15.96 -1.28 -6.90
N LYS A 327 15.58 -0.20 -7.58
CA LYS A 327 14.20 -0.02 -8.07
C LYS A 327 13.76 -1.17 -8.98
N LEU A 328 14.64 -1.68 -9.83
CA LEU A 328 14.37 -2.88 -10.62
C LEU A 328 14.11 -4.13 -9.76
N LEU A 329 14.84 -4.30 -8.66
CA LEU A 329 14.61 -5.37 -7.71
C LEU A 329 13.29 -5.17 -6.93
N LEU A 330 13.05 -3.97 -6.41
CA LEU A 330 11.87 -3.62 -5.61
C LEU A 330 10.56 -3.74 -6.39
N LYS A 331 10.57 -3.48 -7.70
CA LYS A 331 9.42 -3.77 -8.58
C LYS A 331 9.06 -5.26 -8.64
N ASN A 332 10.01 -6.17 -8.35
CA ASN A 332 9.75 -7.60 -8.22
C ASN A 332 9.38 -8.02 -6.79
N HIS A 333 9.43 -7.10 -5.82
CA HIS A 333 9.12 -7.36 -4.40
C HIS A 333 7.66 -7.17 -4.04
N ALA A 334 6.84 -6.66 -4.96
CA ALA A 334 5.38 -6.61 -4.79
C ALA A 334 4.84 -7.99 -4.40
N HIS A 335 3.85 -8.03 -3.50
CA HIS A 335 3.36 -9.26 -2.90
C HIS A 335 2.90 -10.31 -3.92
N ASP A 336 2.27 -9.90 -5.02
CA ASP A 336 1.90 -10.81 -6.10
C ASP A 336 3.07 -11.28 -6.97
N SER A 337 4.12 -10.47 -7.09
CA SER A 337 5.35 -10.83 -7.79
C SER A 337 6.15 -11.86 -7.01
N MET A 338 6.32 -11.64 -5.70
CA MET A 338 7.00 -12.56 -4.80
C MET A 338 6.16 -13.79 -4.51
N GLY A 339 4.89 -13.64 -4.16
CA GLY A 339 3.95 -14.74 -3.89
C GLY A 339 3.59 -15.55 -5.13
N ARG A 340 3.65 -14.90 -6.29
CA ARG A 340 3.48 -15.47 -7.62
C ARG A 340 2.13 -16.13 -7.88
N ALA A 341 1.07 -15.40 -7.55
CA ALA A 341 -0.26 -15.64 -8.11
C ALA A 341 -0.35 -15.27 -9.62
N ALA A 342 0.70 -14.65 -10.19
CA ALA A 342 0.72 -14.13 -11.56
C ALA A 342 1.16 -15.14 -12.67
N ARG A 343 0.66 -14.93 -13.91
CA ARG A 343 0.83 -15.84 -15.09
C ARG A 343 2.28 -16.08 -15.56
N THR A 344 2.49 -17.18 -16.30
CA THR A 344 3.81 -17.69 -16.78
C THR A 344 4.69 -16.69 -17.54
N LYS A 345 4.13 -15.73 -18.30
CA LYS A 345 4.89 -14.72 -19.07
C LYS A 345 5.77 -13.84 -18.17
N PHE A 346 5.35 -13.60 -16.92
CA PHE A 346 6.13 -12.90 -15.89
C PHE A 346 7.47 -13.58 -15.60
N THR A 347 7.53 -14.92 -15.67
CA THR A 347 8.76 -15.68 -15.42
C THR A 347 9.89 -15.23 -16.31
N VAL A 348 9.57 -14.91 -17.56
CA VAL A 348 10.56 -14.54 -18.56
C VAL A 348 11.03 -13.11 -18.36
N LYS A 349 10.13 -12.17 -18.03
CA LYS A 349 10.51 -10.78 -17.72
C LYS A 349 11.29 -10.68 -16.41
N SER A 350 10.80 -11.28 -15.33
CA SER A 350 11.51 -11.34 -14.05
C SER A 350 12.88 -12.00 -14.24
N ARG A 351 12.98 -13.15 -14.94
CA ARG A 351 14.30 -13.75 -15.25
C ARG A 351 15.18 -12.85 -16.11
N ARG A 352 14.64 -12.08 -17.06
CA ARG A 352 15.40 -11.11 -17.86
C ARG A 352 15.87 -9.93 -17.01
N ALA A 353 15.02 -9.41 -16.13
CA ALA A 353 15.36 -8.37 -15.17
C ALA A 353 16.43 -8.87 -14.20
N THR A 354 16.26 -10.04 -13.59
CA THR A 354 17.29 -10.69 -12.76
C THR A 354 18.57 -10.93 -13.55
N LYS A 355 18.50 -11.33 -14.83
CA LYS A 355 19.71 -11.51 -15.66
C LYS A 355 20.43 -10.18 -15.89
N LYS A 356 19.69 -9.10 -16.17
CA LYS A 356 20.23 -7.73 -16.28
C LYS A 356 20.85 -7.26 -14.96
N LEU A 357 20.17 -7.49 -13.84
CA LEU A 357 20.66 -7.18 -12.49
C LEU A 357 21.93 -7.97 -12.15
N ARG A 358 21.95 -9.27 -12.45
CA ARG A 358 23.12 -10.11 -12.25
C ARG A 358 24.30 -9.61 -13.07
N SER A 359 24.09 -9.25 -14.33
CA SER A 359 25.15 -8.66 -15.17
C SER A 359 25.63 -7.31 -14.64
N ALA A 360 24.71 -6.44 -14.21
CA ALA A 360 25.04 -5.12 -13.68
C ALA A 360 25.82 -5.21 -12.37
N ALA A 361 25.54 -6.21 -11.53
CA ALA A 361 26.28 -6.41 -10.28
C ALA A 361 27.62 -7.16 -10.48
N THR A 362 27.83 -7.87 -11.61
CA THR A 362 29.10 -8.57 -11.91
C THR A 362 30.07 -7.78 -12.77
N ALA A 363 29.58 -6.76 -13.45
CA ALA A 363 30.42 -5.75 -14.10
C ALA A 363 30.97 -4.81 -13.03
#